data_AF-A0A1I3XG97-F1
#
_entry.id   AF-A0A1I3XG97-F1
#
_cell.length_a   1.000
_cell.length_b   1.000
_cell.length_c   1.000
_cell.angle_alpha   90.00
_cell.angle_beta   90.00
_cell.angle_gamma   90.00
#
_symmetry.space_group_name_H-M   'P 1'
#
loop_
_entity.id
_entity.type
_entity.pdbx_description
1 polymer ?
#
loop_
_entity_poly.entity_id
_entity_poly.type
_entity_poly.pdbx_seq_one_letter_code
_entity_poly.pdbx_strand_id
1 'polypeptide(L)'
;MKTGNSIAVLSNFAFLIAGLSMNSFASVHNDEGDFAHKELAGQYENLAREMQTKAQEQLKVLEVLNTQPHFSFFEKNGQKIKKYVSYQIHGCEKAAKKFSEKAAYHQAIASEHSKPNSSVNPIHTAH
;
A
#
# COMPACT_ATOMS: atom_id res chain seq x y z
N MET A 1 -23.15 22.72 21.75
CA MET A 1 -22.41 22.10 20.62
C MET A 1 -22.29 20.61 20.91
N LYS A 2 -22.77 19.77 19.99
CA LYS A 2 -22.90 18.31 20.14
C LYS A 2 -21.53 17.67 19.91
N THR A 3 -20.89 17.15 20.96
CA THR A 3 -19.64 16.38 20.89
C THR A 3 -19.94 15.00 20.31
N GLY A 4 -20.10 14.93 18.99
CA GLY A 4 -20.35 13.69 18.27
C GLY A 4 -19.06 12.96 17.92
N ASN A 5 -18.82 11.86 18.61
CA ASN A 5 -18.29 10.60 18.07
C ASN A 5 -16.88 10.53 17.42
N SER A 6 -15.98 11.48 17.63
CA SER A 6 -14.61 11.41 17.07
C SER A 6 -13.69 10.36 17.73
N ILE A 7 -14.07 9.77 18.88
CA ILE A 7 -13.23 8.82 19.63
C ILE A 7 -13.32 7.38 19.07
N ALA A 8 -14.40 7.04 18.35
CA ALA A 8 -14.67 5.66 17.93
C ALA A 8 -13.74 5.13 16.81
N VAL A 9 -12.93 5.99 16.17
CA VAL A 9 -12.13 5.62 14.98
C VAL A 9 -10.76 5.01 15.34
N LEU A 10 -10.34 5.05 16.61
CA LEU A 10 -8.98 4.64 17.02
C LEU A 10 -8.75 3.11 17.14
N SER A 11 -9.79 2.26 17.04
CA SER A 11 -9.70 0.89 17.56
C SER A 11 -9.48 -0.26 16.54
N ASN A 12 -9.40 -0.02 15.23
CA ASN A 12 -9.50 -1.12 14.23
C ASN A 12 -8.30 -1.31 13.28
N PHE A 13 -7.04 -1.16 13.73
CA PHE A 13 -5.91 -1.30 12.78
C PHE A 13 -4.71 -2.14 13.22
N ALA A 14 -4.60 -2.58 14.47
CA ALA A 14 -3.51 -3.48 14.86
C ALA A 14 -3.57 -4.86 14.15
N PHE A 15 -4.73 -5.25 13.60
CA PHE A 15 -4.96 -6.59 13.08
C PHE A 15 -4.68 -6.79 11.58
N LEU A 16 -4.64 -5.73 10.75
CA LEU A 16 -4.61 -5.91 9.28
C LEU A 16 -3.21 -6.07 8.69
N ILE A 17 -2.15 -5.62 9.36
CA ILE A 17 -0.77 -5.77 8.85
C ILE A 17 -0.29 -7.23 8.96
N ALA A 18 -0.85 -8.01 9.89
CA ALA A 18 -0.45 -9.40 10.13
C ALA A 18 -1.27 -10.43 9.30
N GLY A 19 -2.42 -10.04 8.74
CA GLY A 19 -3.39 -10.96 8.14
C GLY A 19 -3.28 -11.20 6.63
N LEU A 20 -2.49 -10.40 5.89
CA LEU A 20 -2.29 -10.62 4.47
C LEU A 20 -1.25 -11.72 4.25
N SER A 21 -1.70 -12.97 4.43
CA SER A 21 -1.01 -14.17 3.95
C SER A 21 -0.59 -13.95 2.50
N MET A 22 0.71 -13.70 2.30
CA MET A 22 1.35 -13.54 1.00
C MET A 22 1.31 -14.84 0.16
N ASN A 23 0.74 -15.91 0.70
CA ASN A 23 0.74 -17.25 0.11
C ASN A 23 -0.48 -17.52 -0.79
N SER A 24 -1.52 -16.68 -0.78
CA SER A 24 -2.74 -16.95 -1.56
C SER A 24 -2.63 -16.59 -3.06
N PHE A 25 -1.51 -16.00 -3.49
CA PHE A 25 -1.34 -15.44 -4.84
C PHE A 25 -0.52 -16.32 -5.78
N ALA A 26 -0.05 -17.49 -5.33
CA ALA A 26 0.87 -18.34 -6.10
C ALA A 26 0.17 -19.39 -7.01
N SER A 27 -1.16 -19.36 -7.13
CA SER A 27 -1.92 -20.46 -7.77
C SER A 27 -2.28 -20.28 -9.26
N VAL A 28 -1.65 -19.34 -10.00
CA VAL A 28 -1.86 -19.24 -11.45
C VAL A 28 -0.57 -19.66 -12.15
N HIS A 29 -0.57 -20.88 -12.68
CA HIS A 29 0.58 -21.52 -13.30
C HIS A 29 0.23 -21.86 -14.77
N ASN A 30 0.95 -21.24 -15.72
CA ASN A 30 1.68 -21.89 -16.82
C ASN A 30 1.60 -21.35 -18.26
N ASP A 31 0.73 -20.41 -18.61
CA ASP A 31 0.82 -19.73 -19.94
C ASP A 31 0.46 -18.23 -19.90
N GLU A 32 0.17 -17.70 -18.71
CA GLU A 32 -0.39 -16.36 -18.45
C GLU A 32 0.58 -15.44 -17.70
N GLY A 33 1.89 -15.67 -17.80
CA GLY A 33 2.91 -14.97 -17.00
C GLY A 33 2.74 -13.45 -17.00
N ASP A 34 2.47 -12.86 -18.16
CA ASP A 34 2.36 -11.40 -18.32
C ASP A 34 1.03 -10.86 -17.84
N PHE A 35 -0.06 -11.58 -18.13
CA PHE A 35 -1.39 -11.21 -17.68
C PHE A 35 -1.46 -11.29 -16.15
N ALA A 36 -0.86 -12.32 -15.56
CA ALA A 36 -0.74 -12.49 -14.12
C ALA A 36 0.11 -11.38 -13.48
N HIS A 37 1.23 -10.99 -14.10
CA HIS A 37 2.06 -9.89 -13.56
C HIS A 37 1.39 -8.52 -13.72
N LYS A 38 0.66 -8.26 -14.80
CA LYS A 38 -0.13 -7.03 -14.95
C LYS A 38 -1.24 -6.93 -13.90
N GLU A 39 -1.94 -8.04 -13.66
CA GLU A 39 -2.99 -8.11 -12.64
C GLU A 39 -2.42 -7.92 -11.23
N LEU A 40 -1.31 -8.59 -10.89
CA LEU A 40 -0.61 -8.39 -9.62
C LEU A 40 -0.13 -6.94 -9.44
N ALA A 41 0.35 -6.28 -10.50
CA ALA A 41 0.74 -4.88 -10.46
C ALA A 41 -0.46 -3.98 -10.09
N GLY A 42 -1.61 -4.18 -10.73
CA GLY A 42 -2.83 -3.43 -10.44
C GLY A 42 -3.34 -3.65 -9.00
N GLN A 43 -3.28 -4.88 -8.49
CA GLN A 43 -3.66 -5.18 -7.11
C GLN A 43 -2.76 -4.48 -6.09
N TYR A 44 -1.44 -4.52 -6.30
CA TYR A 44 -0.50 -3.81 -5.42
C TYR A 44 -0.66 -2.29 -5.53
N GLU A 45 -0.98 -1.76 -6.71
CA GLU A 45 -1.26 -0.33 -6.89
C GLU A 45 -2.53 0.10 -6.13
N ASN A 46 -3.59 -0.71 -6.16
CA ASN A 46 -4.80 -0.48 -5.37
C ASN A 46 -4.50 -0.49 -3.87
N LEU A 47 -3.73 -1.47 -3.38
CA LEU A 47 -3.32 -1.52 -1.97
C LEU A 47 -2.47 -0.30 -1.59
N ALA A 48 -1.59 0.18 -2.48
CA ALA A 48 -0.82 1.39 -2.23
C ALA A 48 -1.73 2.63 -2.09
N ARG A 49 -2.72 2.78 -2.98
CA ARG A 49 -3.73 3.84 -2.90
C ARG A 49 -4.53 3.77 -1.61
N GLU A 50 -5.01 2.60 -1.22
CA GLU A 50 -5.75 2.42 0.02
C GLU A 50 -4.94 2.83 1.25
N MET A 51 -3.65 2.48 1.30
CA MET A 51 -2.77 2.88 2.40
C MET A 51 -2.54 4.40 2.42
N GLN A 52 -2.42 5.05 1.26
CA GLN A 52 -2.32 6.50 1.18
C GLN A 52 -3.60 7.19 1.66
N THR A 53 -4.77 6.73 1.23
CA THR A 53 -6.07 7.27 1.70
C THR A 53 -6.19 7.16 3.22
N LYS A 54 -5.83 6.01 3.79
CA LYS A 54 -5.84 5.81 5.25
C LYS A 54 -4.85 6.73 5.97
N ALA A 55 -3.66 6.95 5.42
CA ALA A 55 -2.70 7.91 5.98
C ALA A 55 -3.28 9.33 6.00
N GLN A 56 -3.97 9.74 4.93
CA GLN A 56 -4.64 11.05 4.85
C GLN A 56 -5.80 11.18 5.86
N GLU A 57 -6.59 10.14 6.06
CA GLU A 57 -7.63 10.13 7.09
C GLU A 57 -7.05 10.30 8.49
N GLN A 58 -5.96 9.60 8.80
CA GLN A 58 -5.28 9.71 10.08
C GLN A 58 -4.59 11.08 10.28
N LEU A 59 -4.09 11.69 9.21
CA LEU A 59 -3.58 13.06 9.25
C LEU A 59 -4.67 14.04 9.68
N LYS A 60 -5.90 13.92 9.15
CA LYS A 60 -7.04 14.74 9.59
C LYS A 60 -7.37 14.53 11.07
N VAL A 61 -7.31 13.27 11.54
CA VAL A 61 -7.49 12.97 12.97
C VAL A 61 -6.41 13.66 13.80
N LEU A 62 -5.15 13.58 13.39
CA LEU A 62 -4.04 14.22 14.09
C LEU A 62 -4.18 15.74 14.15
N GLU A 63 -4.66 16.36 13.07
CA GLU A 63 -4.97 17.80 13.02
C GLU A 63 -6.04 18.19 14.05
N VAL A 64 -7.13 17.42 14.14
CA VAL A 64 -8.17 17.63 15.17
C VAL A 64 -7.59 17.48 16.58
N LEU A 65 -6.77 16.45 16.83
CA LEU A 65 -6.12 16.26 18.14
C LEU A 65 -5.18 17.41 18.49
N ASN A 66 -4.56 18.06 17.50
CA ASN A 66 -3.65 19.18 17.72
C ASN A 66 -4.37 20.49 18.02
N THR A 67 -5.61 20.66 17.57
CA THR A 67 -6.40 21.88 17.78
C THR A 67 -7.25 21.84 19.05
N GLN A 68 -7.55 20.65 19.60
CA GLN A 68 -8.43 20.50 20.76
C GLN A 68 -7.69 20.66 22.11
N PRO A 69 -8.16 21.53 23.04
CA PRO A 69 -7.51 21.76 24.33
C PRO A 69 -7.43 20.51 25.22
N HIS A 70 -8.44 19.64 25.18
CA HIS A 70 -8.48 18.40 25.99
C HIS A 70 -7.56 17.29 25.46
N PHE A 71 -6.98 17.49 24.28
CA PHE A 71 -5.89 16.66 23.77
C PHE A 71 -4.58 17.46 23.72
N SER A 72 -4.47 18.47 24.60
CA SER A 72 -3.30 19.30 24.76
C SER A 72 -2.01 18.49 24.81
N PHE A 73 -0.96 19.08 24.27
CA PHE A 73 0.39 18.52 24.34
C PHE A 73 0.83 18.27 25.79
N PHE A 74 0.29 18.98 26.78
CA PHE A 74 0.69 18.82 28.19
C PHE A 74 -0.07 17.70 28.91
N GLU A 75 -1.16 17.18 28.33
CA GLU A 75 -1.93 16.10 28.93
C GLU A 75 -1.38 14.72 28.51
N LYS A 76 -1.04 13.89 29.50
CA LYS A 76 -0.45 12.55 29.27
C LYS A 76 -1.27 11.68 28.31
N ASN A 77 -2.61 11.74 28.40
CA ASN A 77 -3.49 10.96 27.52
C ASN A 77 -3.52 11.55 26.09
N GLY A 78 -3.53 12.87 25.96
CA GLY A 78 -3.44 13.56 24.66
C GLY A 78 -2.13 13.21 23.91
N GLN A 79 -0.98 13.23 24.61
CA GLN A 79 0.30 12.83 24.02
C GLN A 79 0.30 11.38 23.53
N LYS A 80 -0.25 10.44 24.32
CA LYS A 80 -0.32 9.02 23.95
C LYS A 80 -1.13 8.81 22.68
N ILE A 81 -2.30 9.44 22.57
CA ILE A 81 -3.16 9.31 21.39
C ILE A 81 -2.47 9.92 20.16
N LYS A 82 -1.88 11.12 20.28
CA LYS A 82 -1.13 11.76 19.18
C LYS A 82 0.04 10.89 18.68
N LYS A 83 0.81 10.31 19.61
CA LYS A 83 1.92 9.41 19.28
C LYS A 83 1.41 8.15 18.58
N TYR A 84 0.30 7.58 19.05
CA TYR A 84 -0.32 6.42 18.42
C TYR A 84 -0.78 6.72 16.98
N VAL A 85 -1.51 7.81 16.77
CA VAL A 85 -1.95 8.23 15.43
C VAL A 85 -0.76 8.52 14.50
N SER A 86 0.27 9.21 14.99
CA SER A 86 1.50 9.47 14.22
C SER A 86 2.20 8.17 13.81
N TYR A 87 2.26 7.19 14.71
CA TYR A 87 2.79 5.87 14.39
C TYR A 87 1.97 5.14 13.31
N GLN A 88 0.64 5.24 13.35
CA GLN A 88 -0.24 4.65 12.33
C GLN A 88 -0.05 5.29 10.96
N ILE A 89 0.12 6.63 10.89
CA ILE A 89 0.43 7.36 9.66
C ILE A 89 1.71 6.79 9.03
N HIS A 90 2.79 6.72 9.80
CA HIS A 90 4.06 6.16 9.30
C HIS A 90 3.95 4.69 8.88
N GLY A 91 3.14 3.90 9.59
CA GLY A 91 2.84 2.52 9.20
C GLY A 91 2.18 2.45 7.82
N CYS A 92 1.16 3.29 7.59
CA CYS A 92 0.45 3.38 6.31
C CYS A 92 1.37 3.88 5.19
N GLU A 93 2.17 4.92 5.43
CA GLU A 93 3.14 5.44 4.45
C GLU A 93 4.16 4.38 4.03
N LYS A 94 4.71 3.64 5.01
CA LYS A 94 5.66 2.55 4.74
C LYS A 94 5.01 1.40 3.96
N ALA A 95 3.76 1.07 4.28
CA ALA A 95 3.01 0.04 3.55
C ALA A 95 2.71 0.49 2.11
N ALA A 96 2.26 1.73 1.91
CA ALA A 96 2.04 2.33 0.60
C ALA A 96 3.30 2.23 -0.27
N LYS A 97 4.45 2.66 0.27
CA LYS A 97 5.74 2.56 -0.43
C LYS A 97 6.07 1.13 -0.85
N LYS A 98 5.95 0.17 0.07
CA LYS A 98 6.22 -1.26 -0.24
C LYS A 98 5.30 -1.82 -1.32
N PHE A 99 4.02 -1.44 -1.30
CA PHE A 99 3.07 -1.89 -2.31
C PHE A 99 3.35 -1.23 -3.67
N SER A 100 3.70 0.06 -3.70
CA SER A 100 4.15 0.73 -4.92
C SER A 100 5.40 0.07 -5.51
N GLU A 101 6.39 -0.31 -4.69
CA GLU A 101 7.59 -1.01 -5.13
C GLU A 101 7.25 -2.39 -5.74
N LYS A 102 6.33 -3.15 -5.13
CA LYS A 102 5.88 -4.44 -5.67
C LYS A 102 5.07 -4.28 -6.96
N ALA A 103 4.24 -3.25 -7.06
CA ALA A 103 3.51 -2.94 -8.28
C ALA A 103 4.48 -2.65 -9.43
N ALA A 104 5.49 -1.80 -9.18
CA ALA A 104 6.53 -1.48 -10.16
C ALA A 104 7.33 -2.73 -10.58
N TYR A 105 7.66 -3.62 -9.65
CA TYR A 105 8.34 -4.88 -9.94
C TYR A 105 7.54 -5.76 -10.91
N HIS A 106 6.26 -6.00 -10.63
CA HIS A 106 5.42 -6.82 -11.49
C HIS A 106 5.14 -6.15 -12.85
N GLN A 107 5.01 -4.82 -12.87
CA GLN A 107 4.88 -4.06 -14.12
C GLN A 107 6.14 -4.17 -14.99
N ALA A 108 7.33 -4.16 -14.40
CA ALA A 108 8.59 -4.33 -15.11
C ALA A 108 8.67 -5.72 -15.78
N ILE A 109 8.29 -6.79 -15.06
CA ILE A 109 8.29 -8.16 -15.61
C ILE A 109 7.30 -8.28 -16.78
N ALA A 110 6.07 -7.81 -16.60
CA ALA A 110 5.07 -7.82 -17.68
C ALA A 110 5.56 -7.04 -18.92
N SER A 111 6.31 -5.96 -18.71
CA SER A 111 6.88 -5.17 -19.81
C SER A 111 8.06 -5.86 -20.49
N GLU A 112 8.88 -6.60 -19.74
CA GLU A 112 10.05 -7.33 -20.25
C GLU A 112 9.64 -8.51 -21.14
N HIS A 113 8.65 -9.28 -20.72
CA HIS A 113 8.14 -10.41 -21.49
C HIS A 113 7.32 -9.99 -22.73
N SER A 114 6.72 -8.79 -22.73
CA SER A 114 6.03 -8.25 -23.92
C SER A 114 6.99 -7.81 -25.05
N LYS A 115 8.31 -7.78 -24.81
CA LYS A 115 9.29 -7.46 -25.86
C LYS A 115 9.44 -8.69 -26.76
N PRO A 116 9.12 -8.59 -28.07
CA PRO A 116 9.37 -9.70 -28.98
C PRO A 116 10.89 -9.95 -29.03
N ASN A 117 11.30 -11.19 -28.75
CA ASN A 117 12.64 -11.67 -29.02
C ASN A 117 12.94 -11.44 -30.51
N SER A 118 13.64 -10.34 -30.81
CA SER A 118 14.16 -10.08 -32.14
C SER A 118 15.39 -10.97 -32.35
N SER A 119 15.18 -12.27 -32.49
CA SER A 119 16.15 -13.18 -33.09
C SER A 119 16.03 -13.08 -34.61
N VAL A 120 16.58 -12.01 -35.16
CA VAL A 120 16.92 -11.95 -36.58
C VAL A 120 18.02 -12.99 -36.81
N ASN A 121 17.66 -14.16 -37.32
CA ASN A 121 18.63 -15.08 -37.93
C ASN A 121 19.03 -14.50 -39.30
N PRO A 122 20.31 -14.15 -39.55
CA PRO A 122 20.75 -13.85 -40.90
C PRO A 122 20.75 -15.14 -41.73
N ILE A 123 20.13 -15.02 -42.90
CA ILE A 123 20.03 -15.99 -43.99
C ILE A 123 21.42 -16.59 -44.29
N HIS A 124 21.58 -17.90 -44.12
CA HIS A 124 22.74 -18.58 -44.68
C HIS A 124 22.45 -18.90 -46.15
N THR A 125 22.94 -18.04 -47.04
CA THR A 125 23.10 -18.36 -48.46
C THR A 125 24.31 -19.29 -48.59
N ALA A 126 24.15 -20.43 -49.25
CA ALA A 126 25.26 -21.25 -49.74
C ALA A 126 25.00 -21.52 -51.22
N HIS A 127 25.94 -21.04 -52.04
CA HIS A 127 26.10 -21.35 -53.45
C HIS A 127 26.75 -22.73 -53.62
#